data_AF-A0A7S1BG51-F1
#
_entry.id   AF-A0A7S1BG51-F1
#
_cell.length_a   1.000
_cell.length_b   1.000
_cell.length_c   1.000
_cell.angle_alpha   90.00
_cell.angle_beta   90.00
_cell.angle_gamma   90.00
#
_symmetry.space_group_name_H-M   'P 1'
#
loop_
_entity.id
_entity.type
_entity.pdbx_description
1 polymer ?
#
loop_
_entity_poly.entity_id
_entity_poly.type
_entity_poly.pdbx_seq_one_letter_code
_entity_poly.pdbx_strand_id
1 'polypeptide(L)'
;MSGSNEGNLLWAKSYGGVVGGKAQFKGITDQNPSKWVYHECWGIAPSADGKNVVLGCGAGIEGCDGRPNACKKDKRVVWRSYIFSASISDGTVLWQRLDSFDDINANNVADSASEFIVPTSDGGFLSTNDENCGVGILRLEPPDQAPAPVPVPVPSPVLVPSPVTVPTPAVGEFIVHLGDSFSSFSGYSLETFCAGKNVVNQGIGGTDTSDWDNGLITEKLDEVKNDPYTHVLLAIGGNDYLNSGCTISKNKLTQNIDKVIKRVINIAKKGTSIVMIGYCAPTTEFDECDTFDVATLSDAIEAAVALNAASATYVDSTGACGGSPSKAAYMVDAIHANNRGYCTLYTTLDAQEALACSPIKTEVDCKKVSKNVPKKPTPVAPSAPAPIPAPVPNSTPAPVPAPAPVPQPECEDNDKMKFNLKGGKKRKCSQLKKSECSKWDKKKGYLVSNYCLKLCDTCSDPKKCKDFGGKLIEKETKDKFKCKDIDEEFCEDKDKKKRLVREFCRGLCNFCEE
;
A
#
# COMPACT_ATOMS: atom_id res chain seq x y z
N MET A 1 -32.56 7.13 11.05
CA MET A 1 -32.42 7.41 12.48
C MET A 1 -32.40 6.08 13.21
N SER A 2 -31.55 5.90 14.22
CA SER A 2 -31.51 4.68 15.03
C SER A 2 -31.79 4.99 16.49
N GLY A 3 -32.51 4.10 17.18
CA GLY A 3 -32.90 4.25 18.58
C GLY A 3 -32.50 3.03 19.42
N SER A 4 -32.21 3.23 20.70
CA SER A 4 -32.02 2.13 21.65
C SER A 4 -33.38 1.50 22.03
N ASN A 5 -33.34 0.35 22.72
CA ASN A 5 -34.54 -0.28 23.29
C ASN A 5 -35.25 0.60 24.34
N GLU A 6 -34.58 1.65 24.82
CA GLU A 6 -35.13 2.64 25.77
C GLU A 6 -35.70 3.87 25.04
N GLY A 7 -35.68 3.88 23.70
CA GLY A 7 -36.13 5.00 22.88
C GLY A 7 -35.12 6.12 22.73
N ASN A 8 -33.87 5.95 23.18
CA ASN A 8 -32.83 6.98 23.04
C ASN A 8 -32.35 7.04 21.59
N LEU A 9 -32.30 8.24 21.00
CA LEU A 9 -31.71 8.45 19.67
C LEU A 9 -30.21 8.15 19.72
N LEU A 10 -29.78 7.11 19.00
CA LEU A 10 -28.37 6.74 18.86
C LEU A 10 -27.67 7.61 17.82
N TRP A 11 -28.31 7.79 16.66
CA TRP A 11 -27.82 8.68 15.61
C TRP A 11 -28.94 9.07 14.62
N ALA A 12 -28.74 10.23 13.99
CA ALA A 12 -29.54 10.73 12.88
C ALA A 12 -28.60 11.24 11.78
N LYS A 13 -28.72 10.67 10.58
CA LYS A 13 -27.93 11.04 9.40
C LYS A 13 -28.85 11.18 8.19
N SER A 14 -28.46 12.03 7.26
CA SER A 14 -29.06 12.16 5.94
C SER A 14 -28.20 11.43 4.91
N TYR A 15 -28.85 10.72 4.01
CA TYR A 15 -28.21 9.89 2.98
C TYR A 15 -28.60 10.39 1.58
N GLY A 16 -27.85 9.97 0.57
CA GLY A 16 -27.95 10.41 -0.81
C GLY A 16 -26.59 10.78 -1.39
N GLY A 17 -26.58 11.47 -2.53
CA GLY A 17 -25.35 11.89 -3.20
C GLY A 17 -24.71 10.82 -4.08
N VAL A 18 -25.45 9.76 -4.44
CA VAL A 18 -24.99 8.76 -5.39
C VAL A 18 -24.86 9.42 -6.77
N VAL A 19 -23.70 9.27 -7.38
CA VAL A 19 -23.41 9.75 -8.74
C VAL A 19 -23.37 8.56 -9.69
N GLY A 20 -24.01 8.69 -10.85
CA GLY A 20 -23.88 7.72 -11.94
C GLY A 20 -25.19 7.02 -12.30
N GLY A 21 -25.05 5.89 -12.97
CA GLY A 21 -26.16 5.15 -13.58
C GLY A 21 -25.91 4.82 -15.05
N LYS A 22 -26.85 4.11 -15.65
CA LYS A 22 -26.89 3.80 -17.09
C LYS A 22 -28.01 4.59 -17.77
N ALA A 23 -28.10 4.51 -19.09
CA ALA A 23 -29.15 5.14 -19.89
C ALA A 23 -29.31 6.65 -19.56
N GLN A 24 -30.53 7.12 -19.27
CA GLN A 24 -30.80 8.53 -18.98
C GLN A 24 -30.16 9.08 -17.70
N PHE A 25 -29.56 8.22 -16.86
CA PHE A 25 -28.97 8.60 -15.59
C PHE A 25 -27.44 8.67 -15.59
N LYS A 26 -26.78 8.39 -16.73
CA LYS A 26 -25.31 8.42 -16.80
C LYS A 26 -24.75 9.79 -16.35
N GLY A 27 -23.96 9.78 -15.28
CA GLY A 27 -23.33 10.97 -14.70
C GLY A 27 -24.27 11.90 -13.92
N ILE A 28 -25.54 11.50 -13.72
CA ILE A 28 -26.49 12.27 -12.91
C ILE A 28 -26.34 11.87 -11.45
N THR A 29 -26.41 12.87 -10.56
CA THR A 29 -26.47 12.66 -9.11
C THR A 29 -27.92 12.74 -8.62
N ASP A 30 -28.24 11.97 -7.59
CA ASP A 30 -29.49 12.09 -6.84
C ASP A 30 -29.48 13.24 -5.82
N GLN A 31 -28.41 14.04 -5.74
CA GLN A 31 -28.42 15.25 -4.92
C GLN A 31 -29.60 16.14 -5.31
N ASN A 32 -30.13 16.85 -4.31
CA ASN A 32 -31.34 17.63 -4.44
C ASN A 32 -31.09 19.16 -4.43
N PRO A 33 -30.29 19.73 -5.36
CA PRO A 33 -30.00 21.16 -5.34
C PRO A 33 -31.25 22.01 -5.61
N SER A 34 -32.27 21.42 -6.26
CA SER A 34 -33.52 22.10 -6.64
C SER A 34 -34.66 21.87 -5.65
N LYS A 35 -34.46 21.12 -4.56
CA LYS A 35 -35.49 20.71 -3.58
C LYS A 35 -36.68 19.92 -4.18
N TRP A 36 -36.47 19.23 -5.30
CA TRP A 36 -37.51 18.43 -5.98
C TRP A 36 -37.21 16.93 -6.01
N VAL A 37 -35.99 16.51 -5.69
CA VAL A 37 -35.60 15.11 -5.61
C VAL A 37 -35.88 14.60 -4.20
N TYR A 38 -36.74 13.61 -4.10
CA TYR A 38 -37.11 12.96 -2.85
C TYR A 38 -36.30 11.68 -2.66
N HIS A 39 -36.03 11.35 -1.40
CA HIS A 39 -35.49 10.07 -0.96
C HIS A 39 -36.46 9.53 0.07
N GLU A 40 -37.23 8.53 -0.32
CA GLU A 40 -38.29 7.96 0.51
C GLU A 40 -37.98 6.52 0.80
N CYS A 41 -38.01 6.12 2.07
CA CYS A 41 -37.63 4.79 2.50
C CYS A 41 -38.81 4.10 3.16
N TRP A 42 -39.13 2.89 2.69
CA TRP A 42 -40.27 2.11 3.17
C TRP A 42 -39.85 0.76 3.75
N GLY A 43 -38.64 0.28 3.42
CA GLY A 43 -38.10 -0.99 3.90
C GLY A 43 -36.84 -0.82 4.76
N ILE A 44 -36.70 -1.67 5.79
CA ILE A 44 -35.46 -1.83 6.54
C ILE A 44 -35.28 -3.29 6.98
N ALA A 45 -34.07 -3.82 6.83
CA ALA A 45 -33.71 -5.16 7.28
C ALA A 45 -32.32 -5.16 7.95
N PRO A 46 -32.09 -5.94 9.01
CA PRO A 46 -30.74 -6.17 9.53
C PRO A 46 -29.95 -7.08 8.59
N SER A 47 -28.63 -6.92 8.58
CA SER A 47 -27.72 -7.92 8.02
C SER A 47 -27.73 -9.21 8.84
N ALA A 48 -27.31 -10.31 8.23
CA ALA A 48 -27.22 -11.62 8.89
C ALA A 48 -26.30 -11.61 10.13
N ASP A 49 -25.26 -10.77 10.14
CA ASP A 49 -24.35 -10.60 11.28
C ASP A 49 -24.82 -9.55 12.31
N GLY A 50 -25.93 -8.85 12.03
CA GLY A 50 -26.50 -7.82 12.89
C GLY A 50 -25.61 -6.59 13.08
N LYS A 51 -24.62 -6.34 12.21
CA LYS A 51 -23.71 -5.18 12.31
C LYS A 51 -24.19 -3.97 11.49
N ASN A 52 -25.00 -4.20 10.48
CA ASN A 52 -25.54 -3.16 9.62
C ASN A 52 -27.04 -3.34 9.36
N VAL A 53 -27.67 -2.27 8.91
CA VAL A 53 -29.04 -2.27 8.40
C VAL A 53 -29.00 -1.94 6.92
N VAL A 54 -29.88 -2.56 6.16
CA VAL A 54 -30.09 -2.25 4.75
C VAL A 54 -31.46 -1.62 4.61
N LEU A 55 -31.54 -0.48 3.93
CA LEU A 55 -32.75 0.28 3.72
C LEU A 55 -33.16 0.19 2.25
N GLY A 56 -34.44 -0.11 2.03
CA GLY A 56 -35.09 -0.06 0.72
C GLY A 56 -35.82 1.27 0.56
N CYS A 57 -35.39 2.06 -0.42
CA CYS A 57 -35.88 3.40 -0.69
C CYS A 57 -36.15 3.62 -2.19
N GLY A 58 -36.83 4.72 -2.51
CA GLY A 58 -36.96 5.30 -3.84
C GLY A 58 -36.27 6.66 -3.89
N ALA A 59 -35.66 6.98 -5.03
CA ALA A 59 -35.10 8.30 -5.33
C ALA A 59 -35.68 8.83 -6.65
N GLY A 60 -36.38 9.97 -6.59
CA GLY A 60 -37.07 10.50 -7.77
C GLY A 60 -37.68 11.88 -7.54
N ILE A 61 -38.32 12.43 -8.56
CA ILE A 61 -39.04 13.70 -8.53
C ILE A 61 -40.52 13.42 -8.70
N GLU A 62 -41.33 13.92 -7.78
CA GLU A 62 -42.79 13.92 -7.89
C GLU A 62 -43.39 15.34 -7.93
N GLY A 63 -44.63 15.44 -8.42
CA GLY A 63 -45.43 16.66 -8.32
C GLY A 63 -44.90 17.86 -9.13
N CYS A 64 -44.47 17.65 -10.37
CA CYS A 64 -44.02 18.75 -11.25
C CYS A 64 -45.16 19.68 -11.75
N ASP A 65 -46.40 19.48 -11.34
CA ASP A 65 -47.51 20.38 -11.69
C ASP A 65 -47.39 21.72 -10.95
N GLY A 66 -47.51 22.81 -11.71
CA GLY A 66 -47.24 24.17 -11.20
C GLY A 66 -45.75 24.47 -10.94
N ARG A 67 -44.83 23.54 -11.19
CA ARG A 67 -43.37 23.75 -11.06
C ARG A 67 -42.74 24.22 -12.38
N PRO A 68 -41.53 24.84 -12.35
CA PRO A 68 -40.83 25.25 -13.56
C PRO A 68 -40.63 24.10 -14.54
N ASN A 69 -40.56 24.41 -15.85
CA ASN A 69 -40.29 23.42 -16.91
C ASN A 69 -39.01 22.61 -16.68
N ALA A 70 -38.06 23.11 -15.89
CA ALA A 70 -36.87 22.38 -15.48
C ALA A 70 -37.21 21.08 -14.71
N CYS A 71 -38.25 21.10 -13.86
CA CYS A 71 -38.74 19.91 -13.14
C CYS A 71 -39.14 18.80 -14.12
N LYS A 72 -40.00 19.13 -15.10
CA LYS A 72 -40.52 18.18 -16.09
C LYS A 72 -39.46 17.65 -17.06
N LYS A 73 -38.34 18.38 -17.21
CA LYS A 73 -37.22 18.00 -18.11
C LYS A 73 -36.12 17.22 -17.39
N ASP A 74 -36.11 17.23 -16.06
CA ASP A 74 -35.15 16.48 -15.28
C ASP A 74 -35.35 14.98 -15.50
N LYS A 75 -34.26 14.22 -15.68
CA LYS A 75 -34.35 12.78 -15.92
C LYS A 75 -34.81 12.01 -14.68
N ARG A 76 -34.69 12.61 -13.50
CA ARG A 76 -35.11 12.06 -12.21
C ARG A 76 -36.62 12.15 -11.96
N VAL A 77 -37.42 12.62 -12.93
CA VAL A 77 -38.87 12.36 -12.92
C VAL A 77 -39.21 10.88 -13.05
N VAL A 78 -38.24 10.08 -13.49
CA VAL A 78 -38.29 8.62 -13.40
C VAL A 78 -37.67 8.18 -12.07
N TRP A 79 -38.43 7.51 -11.22
CA TRP A 79 -37.98 7.02 -9.92
C TRP A 79 -36.98 5.87 -10.07
N ARG A 80 -36.03 5.80 -9.13
CA ARG A 80 -35.00 4.76 -9.04
C ARG A 80 -35.04 4.05 -7.70
N SER A 81 -34.82 2.75 -7.71
CA SER A 81 -34.64 1.93 -6.52
C SER A 81 -33.34 2.35 -5.84
N TYR A 82 -33.43 2.98 -4.67
CA TYR A 82 -32.30 3.41 -3.86
C TYR A 82 -32.13 2.46 -2.69
N ILE A 83 -31.08 1.66 -2.73
CA ILE A 83 -30.79 0.70 -1.66
C ILE A 83 -29.42 1.02 -1.09
N PHE A 84 -29.34 1.13 0.24
CA PHE A 84 -28.08 1.35 0.91
C PHE A 84 -27.98 0.59 2.22
N SER A 85 -26.74 0.31 2.62
CA SER A 85 -26.41 -0.27 3.90
C SER A 85 -25.72 0.76 4.79
N ALA A 86 -26.12 0.80 6.06
CA ALA A 86 -25.53 1.65 7.07
C ALA A 86 -25.15 0.85 8.32
N SER A 87 -23.99 1.16 8.88
CA SER A 87 -23.54 0.62 10.17
C SER A 87 -24.54 0.96 11.28
N ILE A 88 -24.89 -0.03 12.11
CA ILE A 88 -25.78 0.18 13.25
C ILE A 88 -25.12 1.06 14.31
N SER A 89 -23.79 0.99 14.47
CA SER A 89 -23.10 1.68 15.56
C SER A 89 -23.07 3.20 15.40
N ASP A 90 -22.93 3.69 14.16
CA ASP A 90 -22.69 5.11 13.89
C ASP A 90 -23.42 5.64 12.64
N GLY A 91 -24.20 4.81 11.96
CA GLY A 91 -24.94 5.17 10.75
C GLY A 91 -24.06 5.45 9.54
N THR A 92 -22.78 5.08 9.55
CA THR A 92 -21.87 5.23 8.40
C THR A 92 -22.34 4.36 7.25
N VAL A 93 -22.44 4.93 6.03
CA VAL A 93 -22.82 4.18 4.82
C VAL A 93 -21.70 3.20 4.49
N LEU A 94 -22.05 1.92 4.37
CA LEU A 94 -21.12 0.85 3.99
C LEU A 94 -21.10 0.66 2.48
N TRP A 95 -22.29 0.73 1.86
CA TRP A 95 -22.47 0.70 0.41
C TRP A 95 -23.83 1.32 0.06
N GLN A 96 -23.98 1.79 -1.17
CA GLN A 96 -25.24 2.30 -1.70
C GLN A 96 -25.31 2.14 -3.22
N ARG A 97 -26.52 1.97 -3.76
CA ARG A 97 -26.75 1.78 -5.19
C ARG A 97 -28.09 2.37 -5.62
N LEU A 98 -28.17 2.69 -6.91
CA LEU A 98 -29.39 3.16 -7.56
C LEU A 98 -29.67 2.30 -8.80
N ASP A 99 -30.80 1.61 -8.79
CA ASP A 99 -31.22 0.69 -9.84
C ASP A 99 -32.54 1.12 -10.48
N SER A 100 -32.77 0.66 -11.71
CA SER A 100 -34.04 0.81 -12.41
C SER A 100 -34.28 -0.43 -13.25
N PHE A 101 -35.55 -0.78 -13.44
CA PHE A 101 -35.98 -1.86 -14.32
C PHE A 101 -35.99 -1.43 -15.78
N ASP A 102 -35.33 -2.20 -16.65
CA ASP A 102 -35.47 -2.09 -18.12
C ASP A 102 -34.81 -3.24 -18.90
N ASP A 103 -35.08 -3.30 -20.21
CA ASP A 103 -34.27 -4.02 -21.19
C ASP A 103 -32.88 -3.36 -21.28
N ILE A 104 -31.82 -4.18 -21.19
CA ILE A 104 -30.41 -3.74 -21.22
C ILE A 104 -30.04 -2.91 -22.46
N ASN A 105 -30.87 -2.94 -23.51
CA ASN A 105 -30.67 -2.21 -24.77
C ASN A 105 -31.45 -0.91 -24.90
N ALA A 106 -32.30 -0.58 -23.93
CA ALA A 106 -33.12 0.62 -24.00
C ALA A 106 -32.37 1.87 -23.50
N ASN A 107 -32.63 2.99 -24.16
CA ASN A 107 -32.05 4.29 -23.83
C ASN A 107 -32.81 5.01 -22.69
N ASN A 108 -33.93 4.46 -22.24
CA ASN A 108 -34.77 5.02 -21.17
C ASN A 108 -35.34 3.90 -20.28
N VAL A 109 -34.93 3.88 -19.01
CA VAL A 109 -35.44 2.93 -18.00
C VAL A 109 -36.80 3.35 -17.42
N ALA A 110 -37.56 2.40 -16.87
CA ALA A 110 -38.84 2.62 -16.21
C ALA A 110 -38.68 3.11 -14.75
N ASP A 111 -39.76 3.61 -14.16
CA ASP A 111 -39.80 3.94 -12.73
C ASP A 111 -39.65 2.66 -11.91
N SER A 112 -38.76 2.73 -10.92
CA SER A 112 -38.57 1.70 -9.89
C SER A 112 -38.40 2.37 -8.53
N ALA A 113 -39.03 1.86 -7.48
CA ALA A 113 -38.81 2.31 -6.10
C ALA A 113 -38.76 1.10 -5.16
N SER A 114 -37.72 0.96 -4.33
CA SER A 114 -37.65 -0.15 -3.38
C SER A 114 -38.60 0.10 -2.22
N GLU A 115 -39.63 -0.72 -2.11
CA GLU A 115 -40.68 -0.62 -1.08
C GLU A 115 -40.36 -1.49 0.13
N PHE A 116 -39.92 -2.73 -0.13
CA PHE A 116 -39.61 -3.70 0.91
C PHE A 116 -38.26 -4.32 0.68
N ILE A 117 -37.51 -4.53 1.76
CA ILE A 117 -36.26 -5.27 1.72
C ILE A 117 -36.31 -6.39 2.75
N VAL A 118 -35.96 -7.60 2.32
CA VAL A 118 -35.94 -8.79 3.18
C VAL A 118 -34.59 -9.49 3.07
N PRO A 119 -34.01 -9.95 4.18
CA PRO A 119 -32.77 -10.72 4.15
C PRO A 119 -33.06 -12.12 3.58
N THR A 120 -32.12 -12.66 2.80
CA THR A 120 -32.19 -14.03 2.29
C THR A 120 -31.32 -14.97 3.13
N SER A 121 -31.59 -16.27 3.06
CA SER A 121 -30.89 -17.28 3.89
C SER A 121 -29.40 -17.43 3.54
N ASP A 122 -28.99 -17.01 2.34
CA ASP A 122 -27.59 -16.98 1.90
C ASP A 122 -26.85 -15.71 2.35
N GLY A 123 -27.52 -14.80 3.07
CA GLY A 123 -26.94 -13.54 3.55
C GLY A 123 -27.07 -12.37 2.59
N GLY A 124 -27.75 -12.56 1.46
CA GLY A 124 -28.14 -11.49 0.54
C GLY A 124 -29.44 -10.79 0.94
N PHE A 125 -30.05 -10.10 -0.02
CA PHE A 125 -31.34 -9.41 0.17
C PHE A 125 -32.23 -9.52 -1.06
N LEU A 126 -33.55 -9.54 -0.85
CA LEU A 126 -34.54 -9.29 -1.90
C LEU A 126 -35.19 -7.93 -1.66
N SER A 127 -35.14 -7.08 -2.67
CA SER A 127 -35.89 -5.85 -2.73
C SER A 127 -37.14 -6.06 -3.58
N THR A 128 -38.32 -5.79 -3.01
CA THR A 128 -39.55 -5.66 -3.77
C THR A 128 -39.68 -4.22 -4.21
N ASN A 129 -39.76 -4.00 -5.51
CA ASN A 129 -39.84 -2.68 -6.09
C ASN A 129 -41.25 -2.41 -6.62
N ASP A 130 -41.77 -1.21 -6.36
CA ASP A 130 -42.87 -0.65 -7.12
C ASP A 130 -42.33 -0.21 -8.48
N GLU A 131 -42.87 -0.80 -9.53
CA GLU A 131 -42.51 -0.51 -10.91
C GLU A 131 -43.72 0.12 -11.58
N ASN A 132 -43.53 1.03 -12.54
CA ASN A 132 -44.66 1.61 -13.29
C ASN A 132 -45.55 0.54 -13.99
N CYS A 133 -45.03 -0.67 -14.18
CA CYS A 133 -45.74 -1.80 -14.77
C CYS A 133 -46.25 -2.85 -13.76
N GLY A 134 -46.03 -2.68 -12.45
CA GLY A 134 -46.44 -3.63 -11.41
C GLY A 134 -45.38 -3.83 -10.33
N VAL A 135 -45.14 -5.08 -9.94
CA VAL A 135 -44.20 -5.40 -8.86
C VAL A 135 -42.94 -6.04 -9.43
N GLY A 136 -41.78 -5.47 -9.11
CA GLY A 136 -40.45 -5.98 -9.46
C GLY A 136 -39.77 -6.66 -8.26
N ILE A 137 -38.86 -7.59 -8.54
CA ILE A 137 -37.99 -8.19 -7.51
C ILE A 137 -36.54 -8.01 -7.95
N LEU A 138 -35.76 -7.28 -7.13
CA LEU A 138 -34.31 -7.15 -7.26
C LEU A 138 -33.65 -8.03 -6.22
N ARG A 139 -32.83 -9.01 -6.65
CA ARG A 139 -31.99 -9.81 -5.76
C ARG A 139 -30.60 -9.19 -5.64
N LEU A 140 -30.18 -8.96 -4.41
CA LEU A 140 -28.82 -8.61 -4.03
C LEU A 140 -28.15 -9.87 -3.49
N GLU A 141 -27.07 -10.29 -4.13
CA GLU A 141 -26.27 -11.42 -3.66
C GLU A 141 -25.59 -11.05 -2.33
N PRO A 142 -25.32 -12.04 -1.46
CA PRO A 142 -24.46 -11.80 -0.30
C PRO A 142 -23.11 -11.26 -0.77
N PRO A 143 -22.41 -10.44 0.05
CA PRO A 143 -21.00 -10.19 -0.20
C PRO A 143 -20.30 -11.54 -0.30
N ASP A 144 -19.45 -11.76 -1.32
CA ASP A 144 -18.83 -13.05 -1.65
C ASP A 144 -18.35 -13.76 -0.37
N GLN A 145 -19.17 -14.68 0.13
CA GLN A 145 -18.78 -15.51 1.25
C GLN A 145 -17.78 -16.51 0.69
N ALA A 146 -16.54 -16.40 1.15
CA ALA A 146 -15.54 -17.43 0.93
C ALA A 146 -16.20 -18.81 1.17
N PRO A 147 -16.04 -19.78 0.24
CA PRO A 147 -16.81 -21.01 0.25
C PRO A 147 -16.77 -21.67 1.63
N ALA A 148 -17.96 -22.03 2.14
CA ALA A 148 -18.10 -22.62 3.46
C ALA A 148 -17.10 -23.79 3.64
N PRO A 149 -16.32 -23.81 4.73
CA PRO A 149 -15.35 -24.87 4.94
C PRO A 149 -16.06 -26.21 4.96
N VAL A 150 -15.58 -27.14 4.12
CA VAL A 150 -16.04 -28.52 4.10
C VAL A 150 -16.04 -29.07 5.53
N PRO A 151 -17.10 -29.75 6.00
CA PRO A 151 -17.16 -30.25 7.38
C PRO A 151 -15.97 -31.17 7.64
N VAL A 152 -15.05 -30.72 8.49
CA VAL A 152 -13.90 -31.53 8.92
C VAL A 152 -14.44 -32.59 9.91
N PRO A 153 -14.13 -33.88 9.75
CA PRO A 153 -14.53 -34.91 10.69
C PRO A 153 -13.98 -34.61 12.09
N VAL A 154 -14.86 -34.74 13.08
CA VAL A 154 -14.59 -34.44 14.50
C VAL A 154 -13.40 -35.24 15.03
N PRO A 155 -12.32 -34.60 15.53
CA PRO A 155 -11.27 -35.31 16.24
C PRO A 155 -11.63 -35.53 17.72
N SER A 156 -11.23 -36.70 18.21
CA SER A 156 -11.17 -37.12 19.62
C SER A 156 -10.47 -36.09 20.54
N PRO A 157 -10.73 -36.14 21.87
CA PRO A 157 -10.48 -35.04 22.79
C PRO A 157 -8.99 -34.70 22.98
N VAL A 158 -8.74 -33.39 23.06
CA VAL A 158 -7.43 -32.72 23.11
C VAL A 158 -6.81 -32.78 24.51
N LEU A 159 -5.54 -33.19 24.56
CA LEU A 159 -4.64 -32.98 25.70
C LEU A 159 -4.02 -31.57 25.66
N VAL A 160 -3.87 -31.00 26.85
CA VAL A 160 -3.38 -29.66 27.26
C VAL A 160 -2.21 -29.09 26.41
N PRO A 161 -2.20 -27.79 26.05
CA PRO A 161 -1.21 -27.22 25.14
C PRO A 161 0.14 -26.98 25.81
N SER A 162 1.19 -27.39 25.08
CA SER A 162 2.58 -26.97 25.24
C SER A 162 2.86 -25.67 24.46
N PRO A 163 4.00 -24.98 24.71
CA PRO A 163 4.26 -23.62 24.24
C PRO A 163 4.21 -23.50 22.72
N VAL A 164 3.53 -22.45 22.25
CA VAL A 164 3.37 -22.12 20.83
C VAL A 164 4.74 -21.84 20.21
N THR A 165 5.23 -22.78 19.41
CA THR A 165 6.22 -22.52 18.37
C THR A 165 5.54 -21.74 17.25
N VAL A 166 6.07 -20.57 16.90
CA VAL A 166 5.66 -19.83 15.71
C VAL A 166 5.91 -20.73 14.49
N PRO A 167 4.87 -21.14 13.73
CA PRO A 167 5.06 -22.03 12.60
C PRO A 167 5.90 -21.32 11.53
N THR A 168 6.93 -22.01 11.04
CA THR A 168 7.60 -21.65 9.79
C THR A 168 6.53 -21.54 8.70
N PRO A 169 6.42 -20.41 7.99
CA PRO A 169 5.41 -20.25 6.96
C PRO A 169 5.56 -21.37 5.92
N ALA A 170 4.44 -21.98 5.54
CA ALA A 170 4.37 -22.77 4.31
C ALA A 170 4.93 -21.92 3.15
N VAL A 171 5.39 -22.56 2.07
CA VAL A 171 5.87 -21.90 0.84
C VAL A 171 4.73 -21.04 0.27
N GLY A 172 4.61 -19.82 0.79
CA GLY A 172 3.53 -18.90 0.51
C GLY A 172 3.83 -18.11 -0.74
N GLU A 173 2.77 -17.73 -1.45
CA GLU A 173 2.88 -16.88 -2.62
C GLU A 173 3.49 -15.52 -2.26
N PHE A 174 4.32 -14.99 -3.15
CA PHE A 174 4.99 -13.71 -2.94
C PHE A 174 4.24 -12.57 -3.63
N ILE A 175 4.31 -11.39 -3.02
CA ILE A 175 4.01 -10.10 -3.64
C ILE A 175 5.33 -9.39 -3.87
N VAL A 176 5.58 -8.95 -5.11
CA VAL A 176 6.70 -8.04 -5.40
C VAL A 176 6.16 -6.62 -5.29
N HIS A 177 6.71 -5.81 -4.37
CA HIS A 177 6.28 -4.43 -4.17
C HIS A 177 7.28 -3.50 -4.86
N LEU A 178 6.88 -2.96 -6.02
CA LEU A 178 7.66 -2.01 -6.82
C LEU A 178 7.14 -0.60 -6.59
N GLY A 179 7.98 0.40 -6.78
CA GLY A 179 7.53 1.78 -6.74
C GLY A 179 8.49 2.75 -6.09
N ASP A 180 8.01 3.98 -5.92
CA ASP A 180 8.80 5.09 -5.41
C ASP A 180 9.02 5.04 -3.88
N SER A 181 9.14 6.22 -3.25
CA SER A 181 9.30 6.31 -1.79
C SER A 181 8.08 5.77 -1.04
N PHE A 182 6.89 5.75 -1.63
CA PHE A 182 5.73 5.10 -1.02
C PHE A 182 5.99 3.60 -0.80
N SER A 183 6.59 2.93 -1.79
CA SER A 183 6.92 1.52 -1.68
C SER A 183 8.06 1.30 -0.69
N SER A 184 9.14 2.09 -0.81
CA SER A 184 10.33 1.93 0.05
C SER A 184 10.03 2.18 1.53
N PHE A 185 9.26 3.22 1.84
CA PHE A 185 8.83 3.53 3.21
C PHE A 185 7.85 2.52 3.78
N SER A 186 7.17 1.71 2.95
CA SER A 186 6.26 0.69 3.48
C SER A 186 6.98 -0.42 4.25
N GLY A 187 8.29 -0.62 4.01
CA GLY A 187 9.08 -1.67 4.64
C GLY A 187 8.39 -3.03 4.56
N TYR A 188 8.06 -3.59 5.73
CA TYR A 188 7.33 -4.87 5.87
C TYR A 188 5.87 -4.69 6.29
N SER A 189 5.32 -3.48 6.19
CA SER A 189 3.93 -3.21 6.57
C SER A 189 2.97 -4.04 5.73
N LEU A 190 3.23 -4.20 4.43
CA LEU A 190 2.37 -5.04 3.57
C LEU A 190 2.36 -6.51 4.03
N GLU A 191 3.52 -7.09 4.31
CA GLU A 191 3.61 -8.48 4.81
C GLU A 191 2.92 -8.63 6.18
N THR A 192 2.98 -7.58 7.01
CA THR A 192 2.34 -7.54 8.32
C THR A 192 0.81 -7.54 8.22
N PHE A 193 0.25 -6.84 7.23
CA PHE A 193 -1.19 -6.62 7.12
C PHE A 193 -1.88 -7.44 6.02
N CYS A 194 -1.13 -8.11 5.15
CA CYS A 194 -1.64 -9.02 4.13
C CYS A 194 -1.32 -10.46 4.51
N ALA A 195 -2.20 -11.07 5.31
CA ALA A 195 -1.95 -12.40 5.86
C ALA A 195 -1.76 -13.46 4.76
N GLY A 196 -0.87 -14.43 4.98
CA GLY A 196 -0.66 -15.54 4.05
C GLY A 196 0.17 -15.20 2.80
N LYS A 197 0.71 -13.98 2.72
CA LYS A 197 1.62 -13.55 1.64
C LYS A 197 2.99 -13.21 2.23
N ASN A 198 4.02 -13.49 1.46
CA ASN A 198 5.37 -12.95 1.70
C ASN A 198 5.58 -11.74 0.79
N VAL A 199 6.35 -10.74 1.22
CA VAL A 199 6.58 -9.54 0.40
C VAL A 199 8.06 -9.34 0.11
N VAL A 200 8.39 -9.16 -1.16
CA VAL A 200 9.71 -8.67 -1.58
C VAL A 200 9.57 -7.21 -1.96
N ASN A 201 9.94 -6.33 -1.03
CA ASN A 201 9.92 -4.89 -1.25
C ASN A 201 11.15 -4.45 -2.05
N GLN A 202 10.90 -3.89 -3.22
CA GLN A 202 11.89 -3.43 -4.20
C GLN A 202 11.66 -1.93 -4.50
N GLY A 203 10.99 -1.21 -3.60
CA GLY A 203 10.76 0.22 -3.73
C GLY A 203 12.05 1.04 -3.65
N ILE A 204 12.15 2.10 -4.45
CA ILE A 204 13.31 2.99 -4.51
C ILE A 204 12.83 4.43 -4.32
N GLY A 205 13.26 5.07 -3.23
CA GLY A 205 12.90 6.45 -2.96
C GLY A 205 13.33 7.41 -4.07
N GLY A 206 12.47 8.37 -4.41
CA GLY A 206 12.76 9.44 -5.37
C GLY A 206 12.60 9.08 -6.85
N THR A 207 12.35 7.80 -7.21
CA THR A 207 12.15 7.41 -8.61
C THR A 207 10.81 7.89 -9.17
N ASP A 208 10.75 8.22 -10.45
CA ASP A 208 9.52 8.52 -11.20
C ASP A 208 9.22 7.45 -12.26
N THR A 209 8.10 7.57 -13.00
CA THR A 209 7.73 6.58 -14.04
C THR A 209 8.81 6.38 -15.12
N SER A 210 9.62 7.40 -15.40
CA SER A 210 10.66 7.30 -16.43
C SER A 210 11.82 6.42 -15.97
N ASP A 211 12.18 6.47 -14.68
CA ASP A 211 13.18 5.57 -14.10
C ASP A 211 12.73 4.11 -14.20
N TRP A 212 11.45 3.83 -13.89
CA TRP A 212 10.86 2.49 -13.98
C TRP A 212 10.77 1.98 -15.43
N ASP A 213 10.44 2.85 -16.40
CA ASP A 213 10.42 2.51 -17.83
C ASP A 213 11.83 2.27 -18.40
N ASN A 214 12.85 2.97 -17.89
CA ASN A 214 14.25 2.90 -18.37
C ASN A 214 15.04 1.65 -17.92
N GLY A 215 14.35 0.59 -17.49
CA GLY A 215 14.95 -0.72 -17.23
C GLY A 215 14.98 -1.13 -15.77
N LEU A 216 14.70 -0.23 -14.82
CA LEU A 216 14.63 -0.60 -13.39
C LEU A 216 13.60 -1.69 -13.13
N ILE A 217 12.42 -1.67 -13.79
CA ILE A 217 11.46 -2.79 -13.71
C ILE A 217 12.11 -4.11 -14.09
N THR A 218 12.90 -4.10 -15.18
CA THR A 218 13.51 -5.32 -15.71
C THR A 218 14.52 -5.85 -14.70
N GLU A 219 15.39 -4.98 -14.19
CA GLU A 219 16.36 -5.31 -13.15
C GLU A 219 15.69 -5.90 -11.91
N LYS A 220 14.67 -5.22 -11.36
CA LYS A 220 14.01 -5.64 -10.12
C LYS A 220 13.19 -6.91 -10.25
N LEU A 221 12.51 -7.12 -11.37
CA LEU A 221 11.81 -8.39 -11.62
C LEU A 221 12.78 -9.53 -11.95
N ASP A 222 13.95 -9.25 -12.53
CA ASP A 222 14.99 -10.25 -12.76
C ASP A 222 15.62 -10.77 -11.47
N GLU A 223 15.75 -9.93 -10.45
CA GLU A 223 16.24 -10.32 -9.11
C GLU A 223 15.35 -11.39 -8.46
N VAL A 224 14.02 -11.31 -8.70
CA VAL A 224 13.00 -12.21 -8.11
C VAL A 224 12.40 -13.18 -9.12
N LYS A 225 12.99 -13.32 -10.32
CA LYS A 225 12.42 -14.15 -11.40
C LYS A 225 12.28 -15.62 -11.03
N ASN A 226 13.05 -16.10 -10.06
CA ASN A 226 12.98 -17.48 -9.59
C ASN A 226 11.95 -17.66 -8.47
N ASP A 227 11.45 -16.57 -7.87
CA ASP A 227 10.52 -16.62 -6.75
C ASP A 227 9.08 -16.82 -7.23
N PRO A 228 8.25 -17.61 -6.54
CA PRO A 228 6.88 -17.90 -6.95
C PRO A 228 5.92 -16.75 -6.60
N TYR A 229 6.20 -15.54 -7.10
CA TYR A 229 5.29 -14.40 -6.93
C TYR A 229 4.07 -14.54 -7.85
N THR A 230 2.92 -14.15 -7.32
CA THR A 230 1.63 -14.14 -8.03
C THR A 230 1.10 -12.72 -8.25
N HIS A 231 1.64 -11.74 -7.51
CA HIS A 231 1.19 -10.36 -7.56
C HIS A 231 2.39 -9.40 -7.66
N VAL A 232 2.17 -8.29 -8.35
CA VAL A 232 3.01 -7.09 -8.29
C VAL A 232 2.16 -5.95 -7.74
N LEU A 233 2.52 -5.43 -6.57
CA LEU A 233 2.00 -4.15 -6.09
C LEU A 233 2.88 -3.04 -6.67
N LEU A 234 2.29 -2.13 -7.44
CA LEU A 234 3.00 -1.07 -8.15
C LEU A 234 2.52 0.30 -7.66
N ALA A 235 3.38 1.04 -6.96
CA ALA A 235 3.11 2.41 -6.51
C ALA A 235 4.05 3.40 -7.22
N ILE A 236 3.56 4.01 -8.30
CA ILE A 236 4.30 4.95 -9.14
C ILE A 236 3.44 6.15 -9.50
N GLY A 237 4.08 7.21 -9.99
CA GLY A 237 3.42 8.45 -10.39
C GLY A 237 3.37 9.52 -9.29
N GLY A 238 3.64 9.14 -8.03
CA GLY A 238 3.79 10.08 -6.91
C GLY A 238 4.84 11.14 -7.23
N ASN A 239 6.07 10.71 -7.51
CA ASN A 239 7.15 11.65 -7.85
C ASN A 239 6.95 12.38 -9.18
N ASP A 240 6.32 11.77 -10.19
CA ASP A 240 5.95 12.50 -11.42
C ASP A 240 5.05 13.69 -11.11
N TYR A 241 4.08 13.48 -10.22
CA TYR A 241 3.15 14.51 -9.78
C TYR A 241 3.89 15.58 -8.97
N LEU A 242 4.65 15.19 -7.95
CA LEU A 242 5.37 16.13 -7.08
C LEU A 242 6.44 16.94 -7.84
N ASN A 243 7.28 16.29 -8.65
CA ASN A 243 8.35 16.94 -9.41
C ASN A 243 7.82 17.90 -10.49
N SER A 244 6.55 17.75 -10.89
CA SER A 244 5.88 18.70 -11.78
C SER A 244 5.35 19.94 -11.07
N GLY A 245 5.59 20.08 -9.76
CA GLY A 245 4.93 21.06 -8.92
C GLY A 245 3.42 20.84 -8.83
N CYS A 246 2.99 19.57 -8.86
CA CYS A 246 1.58 19.19 -8.92
C CYS A 246 0.81 19.72 -10.17
N THR A 247 1.51 20.09 -11.25
CA THR A 247 0.90 20.67 -12.47
C THR A 247 0.80 19.72 -13.65
N ILE A 248 1.37 18.51 -13.58
CA ILE A 248 1.26 17.52 -14.66
C ILE A 248 -0.22 17.18 -14.92
N SER A 249 -0.63 17.25 -16.18
CA SER A 249 -2.02 16.93 -16.55
C SER A 249 -2.32 15.44 -16.29
N LYS A 250 -3.55 15.13 -15.86
CA LYS A 250 -4.07 13.76 -15.74
C LYS A 250 -3.71 12.90 -16.95
N ASN A 251 -3.99 13.36 -18.17
CA ASN A 251 -3.73 12.60 -19.40
C ASN A 251 -2.24 12.24 -19.57
N LYS A 252 -1.34 13.18 -19.29
CA LYS A 252 0.10 12.95 -19.41
C LYS A 252 0.59 11.96 -18.37
N LEU A 253 0.12 12.09 -17.13
CA LEU A 253 0.45 11.19 -16.03
C LEU A 253 -0.11 9.77 -16.29
N THR A 254 -1.35 9.65 -16.76
CA THR A 254 -1.96 8.38 -17.19
C THR A 254 -1.11 7.68 -18.25
N GLN A 255 -0.64 8.41 -19.28
CA GLN A 255 0.21 7.84 -20.33
C GLN A 255 1.57 7.37 -19.80
N ASN A 256 2.14 8.10 -18.85
CA ASN A 256 3.38 7.72 -18.21
C ASN A 256 3.19 6.41 -17.42
N ILE A 257 2.16 6.32 -16.57
CA ILE A 257 1.85 5.14 -15.77
C ILE A 257 1.48 3.93 -16.65
N ASP A 258 0.66 4.12 -17.69
CA ASP A 258 0.25 3.06 -18.63
C ASP A 258 1.46 2.37 -19.31
N LYS A 259 2.48 3.12 -19.69
CA LYS A 259 3.71 2.55 -20.25
C LYS A 259 4.40 1.61 -19.27
N VAL A 260 4.49 2.03 -18.01
CA VAL A 260 5.13 1.26 -16.95
C VAL A 260 4.30 0.00 -16.63
N ILE A 261 2.97 0.09 -16.56
CA ILE A 261 2.08 -1.08 -16.41
C ILE A 261 2.31 -2.08 -17.56
N LYS A 262 2.30 -1.63 -18.82
CA LYS A 262 2.56 -2.48 -19.98
C LYS A 262 3.94 -3.14 -19.93
N ARG A 263 4.94 -2.44 -19.41
CA ARG A 263 6.27 -2.98 -19.19
C ARG A 263 6.25 -4.10 -18.15
N VAL A 264 5.56 -3.93 -17.02
CA VAL A 264 5.36 -5.01 -16.04
C VAL A 264 4.64 -6.19 -16.68
N ILE A 265 3.53 -5.99 -17.40
CA ILE A 265 2.78 -7.07 -18.08
C ILE A 265 3.69 -7.90 -18.99
N ASN A 266 4.61 -7.26 -19.71
CA ASN A 266 5.49 -7.94 -20.65
C ASN A 266 6.65 -8.71 -19.99
N ILE A 267 7.06 -8.34 -18.77
CA ILE A 267 8.23 -8.92 -18.10
C ILE A 267 7.81 -9.91 -17.00
N ALA A 268 6.74 -9.59 -16.28
CA ALA A 268 6.26 -10.40 -15.18
C ALA A 268 5.84 -11.80 -15.67
N LYS A 269 5.83 -12.76 -14.75
CA LYS A 269 5.39 -14.13 -15.04
C LYS A 269 3.96 -14.12 -15.56
N LYS A 270 3.66 -14.99 -16.53
CA LYS A 270 2.30 -15.15 -17.05
C LYS A 270 1.34 -15.48 -15.91
N GLY A 271 0.23 -14.76 -15.85
CA GLY A 271 -0.78 -14.90 -14.79
C GLY A 271 -0.50 -14.07 -13.53
N THR A 272 0.55 -13.24 -13.52
CA THR A 272 0.77 -12.26 -12.45
C THR A 272 -0.30 -11.18 -12.49
N SER A 273 -0.96 -10.93 -11.35
CA SER A 273 -1.88 -9.80 -11.17
C SER A 273 -1.10 -8.53 -10.80
N ILE A 274 -1.45 -7.40 -11.42
CA ILE A 274 -0.89 -6.09 -11.07
C ILE A 274 -1.92 -5.35 -10.21
N VAL A 275 -1.51 -4.90 -9.04
CA VAL A 275 -2.35 -4.08 -8.16
C VAL A 275 -1.72 -2.70 -8.05
N MET A 276 -2.52 -1.66 -8.21
CA MET A 276 -2.13 -0.29 -7.91
C MET A 276 -3.03 0.24 -6.81
N ILE A 277 -2.45 0.61 -5.68
CA ILE A 277 -3.16 1.28 -4.59
C ILE A 277 -2.87 2.78 -4.73
N GLY A 278 -3.88 3.62 -4.53
CA GLY A 278 -3.66 5.06 -4.50
C GLY A 278 -2.71 5.51 -3.37
N TYR A 279 -2.37 6.79 -3.37
CA TYR A 279 -1.54 7.40 -2.35
C TYR A 279 -2.42 8.02 -1.24
N CYS A 280 -1.88 8.10 -0.02
CA CYS A 280 -2.48 8.96 1.00
C CYS A 280 -2.29 10.44 0.61
N ALA A 281 -3.28 11.28 0.90
CA ALA A 281 -3.17 12.71 0.67
C ALA A 281 -2.08 13.33 1.58
N PRO A 282 -1.35 14.37 1.15
CA PRO A 282 -0.42 15.05 2.03
C PRO A 282 -1.10 15.67 3.28
N THR A 283 -0.36 15.89 4.37
CA THR A 283 -0.92 16.46 5.62
C THR A 283 -1.09 17.97 5.60
N THR A 284 -0.17 18.69 4.96
CA THR A 284 0.00 20.16 5.01
C THR A 284 0.77 20.64 3.78
N GLU A 285 0.76 21.97 3.50
CA GLU A 285 1.40 22.55 2.30
C GLU A 285 2.89 22.24 2.41
N PHE A 286 3.47 21.77 1.32
CA PHE A 286 4.88 21.50 1.19
C PHE A 286 5.36 22.23 -0.06
N ASP A 287 6.63 22.65 -0.06
CA ASP A 287 7.15 23.69 -0.98
C ASP A 287 6.98 23.31 -2.47
N GLU A 288 6.80 22.04 -2.76
CA GLU A 288 6.61 21.49 -4.10
C GLU A 288 5.19 21.72 -4.64
N CYS A 289 4.16 21.84 -3.80
CA CYS A 289 2.77 21.87 -4.25
C CYS A 289 1.87 22.83 -3.45
N ASP A 290 1.17 23.70 -4.18
CA ASP A 290 0.20 24.64 -3.62
C ASP A 290 -1.13 23.98 -3.17
N THR A 291 -1.28 22.67 -3.36
CA THR A 291 -2.52 21.94 -3.03
C THR A 291 -2.27 20.57 -2.40
N PHE A 292 -3.22 20.11 -1.58
CA PHE A 292 -3.27 18.73 -1.02
C PHE A 292 -3.94 17.73 -1.94
N ASP A 293 -4.30 18.16 -3.14
CA ASP A 293 -5.26 17.43 -3.94
C ASP A 293 -4.59 16.37 -4.79
N VAL A 294 -4.50 15.16 -4.23
CA VAL A 294 -4.04 13.97 -4.96
C VAL A 294 -5.10 13.40 -5.91
N ALA A 295 -6.24 14.08 -6.14
CA ALA A 295 -7.24 13.61 -7.09
C ALA A 295 -6.64 13.46 -8.48
N THR A 296 -5.83 14.41 -8.96
CA THR A 296 -5.20 14.30 -10.29
C THR A 296 -4.31 13.06 -10.42
N LEU A 297 -3.56 12.72 -9.36
CA LEU A 297 -2.74 11.51 -9.30
C LEU A 297 -3.61 10.24 -9.26
N SER A 298 -4.59 10.20 -8.36
CA SER A 298 -5.49 9.05 -8.18
C SER A 298 -6.28 8.75 -9.45
N ASP A 299 -6.87 9.78 -10.04
CA ASP A 299 -7.56 9.76 -11.33
C ASP A 299 -6.67 9.24 -12.47
N ALA A 300 -5.39 9.62 -12.45
CA ALA A 300 -4.45 9.23 -13.49
C ALA A 300 -4.05 7.74 -13.36
N ILE A 301 -3.88 7.26 -12.13
CA ILE A 301 -3.63 5.84 -11.82
C ILE A 301 -4.85 5.00 -12.22
N GLU A 302 -6.06 5.39 -11.78
CA GLU A 302 -7.30 4.68 -12.13
C GLU A 302 -7.47 4.60 -13.66
N ALA A 303 -7.28 5.72 -14.37
CA ALA A 303 -7.38 5.75 -15.82
C ALA A 303 -6.32 4.87 -16.49
N ALA A 304 -5.10 4.79 -15.97
CA ALA A 304 -4.04 3.94 -16.51
C ALA A 304 -4.34 2.45 -16.29
N VAL A 305 -4.88 2.10 -15.11
CA VAL A 305 -5.34 0.75 -14.83
C VAL A 305 -6.52 0.36 -15.72
N ALA A 306 -7.47 1.28 -15.97
CA ALA A 306 -8.61 1.01 -16.85
C ALA A 306 -8.19 0.68 -18.29
N LEU A 307 -7.08 1.25 -18.79
CA LEU A 307 -6.47 0.89 -20.08
C LEU A 307 -5.87 -0.53 -20.09
N ASN A 308 -5.65 -1.12 -18.91
CA ASN A 308 -5.00 -2.41 -18.70
C ASN A 308 -5.85 -3.36 -17.81
N ALA A 309 -7.17 -3.20 -17.80
CA ALA A 309 -8.09 -3.85 -16.86
C ALA A 309 -8.11 -5.40 -16.90
N ALA A 310 -7.54 -6.00 -17.95
CA ALA A 310 -7.38 -7.45 -18.04
C ALA A 310 -6.25 -8.01 -17.14
N SER A 311 -5.31 -7.15 -16.72
CA SER A 311 -4.11 -7.54 -15.96
C SER A 311 -3.87 -6.69 -14.72
N ALA A 312 -4.57 -5.56 -14.59
CA ALA A 312 -4.36 -4.59 -13.52
C ALA A 312 -5.65 -4.23 -12.79
N THR A 313 -5.55 -4.02 -11.48
CA THR A 313 -6.63 -3.59 -10.59
C THR A 313 -6.21 -2.34 -9.82
N TYR A 314 -7.13 -1.39 -9.71
CA TYR A 314 -6.95 -0.16 -8.94
C TYR A 314 -7.70 -0.29 -7.63
N VAL A 315 -7.05 0.09 -6.53
CA VAL A 315 -7.65 0.17 -5.20
C VAL A 315 -7.62 1.62 -4.76
N ASP A 316 -8.81 2.19 -4.58
CA ASP A 316 -8.96 3.55 -4.10
C ASP A 316 -8.49 3.67 -2.65
N SER A 317 -7.65 4.66 -2.39
CA SER A 317 -7.08 4.97 -1.08
C SER A 317 -7.46 6.37 -0.57
N THR A 318 -8.36 7.08 -1.25
CA THR A 318 -8.71 8.47 -0.92
C THR A 318 -9.24 8.62 0.51
N GLY A 319 -9.89 7.58 1.06
CA GLY A 319 -10.34 7.51 2.45
C GLY A 319 -9.28 7.05 3.46
N ALA A 320 -8.14 6.52 3.01
CA ALA A 320 -7.07 6.04 3.88
C ALA A 320 -6.35 7.20 4.58
N CYS A 321 -5.50 6.89 5.57
CA CYS A 321 -4.73 7.88 6.33
C CYS A 321 -5.57 9.02 6.98
N GLY A 322 -6.89 8.83 7.11
CA GLY A 322 -7.80 9.81 7.71
C GLY A 322 -8.44 10.78 6.73
N GLY A 323 -8.31 10.57 5.41
CA GLY A 323 -8.95 11.33 4.35
C GLY A 323 -8.01 12.32 3.66
N SER A 324 -8.59 13.37 3.05
CA SER A 324 -7.85 14.47 2.43
C SER A 324 -8.18 15.79 3.15
N PRO A 325 -7.21 16.44 3.81
CA PRO A 325 -5.81 16.01 3.98
C PRO A 325 -5.66 14.81 4.94
N SER A 326 -4.54 14.09 4.84
CA SER A 326 -4.25 13.01 5.79
C SER A 326 -4.03 13.56 7.19
N LYS A 327 -4.33 12.74 8.21
CA LYS A 327 -4.03 13.11 9.60
C LYS A 327 -2.57 12.78 9.92
N ALA A 328 -1.85 13.71 10.53
CA ALA A 328 -0.45 13.54 10.96
C ALA A 328 -0.19 12.28 11.82
N ALA A 329 -1.22 11.71 12.47
CA ALA A 329 -1.09 10.46 13.20
C ALA A 329 -0.73 9.25 12.30
N TYR A 330 -1.01 9.32 11.00
CA TYR A 330 -0.79 8.26 9.99
C TYR A 330 0.41 8.51 9.08
N MET A 331 1.11 9.64 9.26
CA MET A 331 2.22 10.04 8.39
C MET A 331 3.52 10.15 9.20
N VAL A 332 4.66 9.94 8.54
CA VAL A 332 5.99 10.21 9.11
C VAL A 332 6.35 11.68 8.89
N ASP A 333 6.06 12.17 7.68
CA ASP A 333 6.22 13.56 7.24
C ASP A 333 4.99 14.01 6.43
N ALA A 334 5.13 15.03 5.58
CA ALA A 334 4.00 15.57 4.82
C ALA A 334 3.44 14.60 3.77
N ILE A 335 4.23 13.65 3.25
CA ILE A 335 3.88 12.84 2.07
C ILE A 335 4.06 11.32 2.28
N HIS A 336 4.88 10.90 3.25
CA HIS A 336 5.13 9.49 3.54
C HIS A 336 4.25 8.98 4.69
N ALA A 337 3.55 7.88 4.43
CA ALA A 337 2.78 7.20 5.46
C ALA A 337 3.70 6.56 6.51
N ASN A 338 3.26 6.54 7.76
CA ASN A 338 3.85 5.72 8.81
C ASN A 338 3.15 4.35 8.84
N ASN A 339 3.56 3.43 9.70
CA ASN A 339 3.00 2.07 9.73
C ASN A 339 1.48 2.02 10.02
N ARG A 340 0.93 3.03 10.71
CA ARG A 340 -0.52 3.17 10.87
C ARG A 340 -1.18 3.57 9.56
N GLY A 341 -0.57 4.47 8.79
CA GLY A 341 -1.06 4.84 7.45
C GLY A 341 -1.07 3.64 6.52
N TYR A 342 0.03 2.88 6.47
CA TYR A 342 0.09 1.63 5.71
C TYR A 342 -0.90 0.58 6.21
N CYS A 343 -1.17 0.50 7.51
CA CYS A 343 -2.27 -0.32 8.02
C CYS A 343 -3.61 0.09 7.38
N THR A 344 -3.95 1.39 7.39
CA THR A 344 -5.21 1.86 6.79
C THR A 344 -5.31 1.63 5.28
N LEU A 345 -4.17 1.56 4.58
CA LEU A 345 -4.11 1.27 3.15
C LEU A 345 -4.30 -0.22 2.88
N TYR A 346 -3.59 -1.08 3.61
CA TYR A 346 -3.53 -2.50 3.30
C TYR A 346 -4.67 -3.28 3.91
N THR A 347 -5.31 -2.83 4.98
CA THR A 347 -6.42 -3.56 5.61
C THR A 347 -7.81 -3.21 5.07
N THR A 348 -7.91 -2.42 3.98
CA THR A 348 -9.20 -2.24 3.29
C THR A 348 -9.62 -3.55 2.63
N LEU A 349 -10.93 -3.76 2.48
CA LEU A 349 -11.44 -4.97 1.84
C LEU A 349 -10.89 -5.09 0.41
N ASP A 350 -11.00 -4.02 -0.37
CA ASP A 350 -10.52 -3.95 -1.75
C ASP A 350 -9.02 -4.26 -1.87
N ALA A 351 -8.17 -3.78 -0.94
CA ALA A 351 -6.74 -4.09 -0.97
C ALA A 351 -6.47 -5.57 -0.63
N GLN A 352 -7.18 -6.12 0.35
CA GLN A 352 -7.04 -7.52 0.75
C GLN A 352 -7.49 -8.46 -0.38
N GLU A 353 -8.60 -8.15 -1.04
CA GLU A 353 -9.11 -8.91 -2.18
C GLU A 353 -8.19 -8.81 -3.39
N ALA A 354 -7.77 -7.60 -3.78
CA ALA A 354 -6.91 -7.38 -4.95
C ALA A 354 -5.55 -8.08 -4.82
N LEU A 355 -5.00 -8.18 -3.61
CA LEU A 355 -3.73 -8.86 -3.32
C LEU A 355 -3.90 -10.33 -2.93
N ALA A 356 -5.14 -10.83 -2.95
CA ALA A 356 -5.52 -12.17 -2.51
C ALA A 356 -4.93 -12.53 -1.12
N CYS A 357 -4.96 -11.57 -0.20
CA CYS A 357 -4.57 -11.79 1.19
C CYS A 357 -5.52 -12.80 1.83
N SER A 358 -5.00 -13.63 2.73
CA SER A 358 -5.84 -14.49 3.55
C SER A 358 -6.74 -13.64 4.45
N PRO A 359 -7.99 -14.07 4.71
CA PRO A 359 -8.89 -13.34 5.59
C PRO A 359 -8.25 -13.06 6.95
N ILE A 360 -8.21 -11.79 7.32
CA ILE A 360 -7.72 -11.39 8.64
C ILE A 360 -8.76 -11.84 9.68
N LYS A 361 -8.38 -12.79 10.55
CA LYS A 361 -9.30 -13.37 11.55
C LYS A 361 -9.78 -12.37 12.62
N THR A 362 -9.04 -11.28 12.80
CA THR A 362 -9.32 -10.24 13.79
C THR A 362 -9.14 -8.89 13.15
N GLU A 363 -10.16 -8.04 13.24
CA GLU A 363 -10.08 -6.66 12.78
C GLU A 363 -8.85 -5.95 13.39
N VAL A 364 -8.06 -5.32 12.52
CA VAL A 364 -6.84 -4.60 12.92
C VAL A 364 -7.21 -3.16 13.29
N ASP A 365 -7.07 -2.81 14.56
CA ASP A 365 -7.19 -1.42 15.00
C ASP A 365 -5.92 -0.63 14.62
N CYS A 366 -5.90 -0.04 13.43
CA CYS A 366 -4.77 0.73 12.92
C CYS A 366 -4.35 1.90 13.83
N LYS A 367 -5.20 2.36 14.76
CA LYS A 367 -4.82 3.39 15.74
C LYS A 367 -3.89 2.86 16.83
N LYS A 368 -3.93 1.55 17.08
CA LYS A 368 -3.09 0.85 18.06
C LYS A 368 -1.80 0.29 17.47
N VAL A 369 -1.69 0.22 16.15
CA VAL A 369 -0.45 -0.16 15.44
C VAL A 369 0.66 0.82 15.81
N SER A 370 1.90 0.33 15.88
CA SER A 370 3.08 1.20 16.07
C SER A 370 3.16 2.24 14.95
N LYS A 371 3.71 3.43 15.19
CA LYS A 371 3.98 4.37 14.09
C LYS A 371 5.20 3.93 13.28
N ASN A 372 6.16 3.25 13.91
CA ASN A 372 7.39 2.83 13.24
C ASN A 372 7.09 1.72 12.24
N VAL A 373 7.56 1.91 11.01
CA VAL A 373 7.52 0.89 9.96
C VAL A 373 8.38 -0.29 10.39
N PRO A 374 7.86 -1.53 10.30
CA PRO A 374 8.66 -2.70 10.66
C PRO A 374 9.84 -2.79 9.68
N LYS A 375 11.06 -2.80 10.24
CA LYS A 375 12.29 -3.11 9.49
C LYS A 375 12.40 -4.63 9.33
N LYS A 376 13.10 -5.10 8.30
CA LYS A 376 13.38 -6.54 8.13
C LYS A 376 13.97 -7.06 9.43
N PRO A 377 13.47 -8.16 10.00
CA PRO A 377 14.22 -8.84 11.04
C PRO A 377 15.60 -9.15 10.45
N THR A 378 16.66 -8.57 11.02
CA THR A 378 18.02 -8.97 10.67
C THR A 378 18.06 -10.49 10.81
N PRO A 379 18.47 -11.24 9.78
CA PRO A 379 18.54 -12.69 9.87
C PRO A 379 19.26 -13.02 11.16
N VAL A 380 18.54 -13.58 12.13
CA VAL A 380 19.14 -13.95 13.41
C VAL A 380 20.22 -14.95 13.04
N ALA A 381 21.48 -14.58 13.25
CA ALA A 381 22.61 -15.45 12.95
C ALA A 381 22.27 -16.83 13.53
N PRO A 382 22.32 -17.92 12.73
CA PRO A 382 21.85 -19.22 13.17
C PRO A 382 22.44 -19.49 14.55
N SER A 383 21.57 -19.68 15.53
CA SER A 383 21.98 -19.91 16.91
C SER A 383 22.95 -21.09 16.87
N ALA A 384 24.15 -20.91 17.41
CA ALA A 384 25.13 -21.98 17.48
C ALA A 384 24.42 -23.24 18.00
N PRO A 385 24.49 -24.37 17.28
CA PRO A 385 23.70 -25.55 17.60
C PRO A 385 23.92 -25.90 19.07
N ALA A 386 22.82 -26.08 19.81
CA ALA A 386 22.87 -26.50 21.20
C ALA A 386 23.76 -27.75 21.31
N PRO A 387 24.65 -27.84 22.32
CA PRO A 387 25.52 -28.99 22.48
C PRO A 387 24.68 -30.26 22.53
N ILE A 388 24.92 -31.14 21.55
CA ILE A 388 24.23 -32.42 21.41
C ILE A 388 24.44 -33.21 22.71
N PRO A 389 23.38 -33.70 23.37
CA PRO A 389 23.51 -34.58 24.52
C PRO A 389 24.35 -35.82 24.15
N ALA A 390 25.30 -36.17 25.02
CA ALA A 390 26.21 -37.28 24.79
C ALA A 390 25.44 -38.58 24.42
N PRO A 391 25.80 -39.25 23.32
CA PRO A 391 25.06 -40.42 22.86
C PRO A 391 25.28 -41.64 23.76
N VAL A 392 24.19 -42.37 23.99
CA VAL A 392 24.19 -43.74 24.51
C VAL A 392 24.89 -44.65 23.48
N PRO A 393 25.79 -45.57 23.89
CA PRO A 393 26.62 -46.32 22.97
C PRO A 393 25.78 -47.34 22.19
N ASN A 394 25.65 -47.13 20.88
CA ASN A 394 25.34 -48.21 19.95
C ASN A 394 26.09 -48.03 18.63
N SER A 395 26.41 -49.16 18.01
CA SER A 395 27.46 -49.39 17.02
C SER A 395 27.60 -48.38 15.87
N THR A 396 28.83 -47.89 15.75
CA THR A 396 29.43 -46.95 14.80
C THR A 396 29.16 -47.21 13.30
N PRO A 397 28.54 -46.25 12.59
CA PRO A 397 28.86 -45.96 11.19
C PRO A 397 29.99 -44.92 11.11
N ALA A 398 30.81 -45.02 10.07
CA ALA A 398 32.00 -44.18 9.85
C ALA A 398 31.69 -42.67 9.85
N PRO A 399 32.59 -41.83 10.39
CA PRO A 399 32.36 -40.40 10.54
C PRO A 399 32.32 -39.70 9.18
N VAL A 400 31.28 -38.90 8.96
CA VAL A 400 31.18 -37.95 7.86
C VAL A 400 32.16 -36.80 8.13
N PRO A 401 32.99 -36.37 7.15
CA PRO A 401 33.94 -35.28 7.34
C PRO A 401 33.24 -33.97 7.74
N ALA A 402 33.84 -33.26 8.70
CA ALA A 402 33.39 -31.92 9.08
C ALA A 402 33.36 -31.01 7.85
N PRO A 403 32.32 -30.17 7.66
CA PRO A 403 32.27 -29.21 6.58
C PRO A 403 33.52 -28.32 6.62
N ALA A 404 34.20 -28.20 5.48
CA ALA A 404 35.33 -27.30 5.34
C ALA A 404 34.89 -25.87 5.70
N PRO A 405 35.69 -25.10 6.45
CA PRO A 405 35.39 -23.71 6.75
C PRO A 405 35.14 -22.97 5.43
N VAL A 406 33.99 -22.30 5.36
CA VAL A 406 33.66 -21.43 4.23
C VAL A 406 34.83 -20.44 4.05
N PRO A 407 35.46 -20.37 2.87
CA PRO A 407 36.53 -19.42 2.62
C PRO A 407 36.02 -18.02 2.94
N GLN A 408 36.59 -17.38 3.95
CA GLN A 408 36.30 -15.97 4.17
C GLN A 408 36.81 -15.20 2.95
N PRO A 409 36.02 -14.26 2.39
CA PRO A 409 36.46 -13.48 1.25
C PRO A 409 37.79 -12.80 1.59
N GLU A 410 38.77 -13.01 0.72
CA GLU A 410 40.11 -12.48 0.90
C GLU A 410 40.03 -10.94 0.93
N CYS A 411 40.63 -10.32 1.95
CA CYS A 411 40.57 -8.87 2.10
C CYS A 411 41.44 -8.20 1.03
N GLU A 412 40.79 -7.60 0.04
CA GLU A 412 41.47 -6.93 -1.07
C GLU A 412 41.24 -5.41 -1.07
N ASP A 413 42.23 -4.67 -1.58
CA ASP A 413 42.04 -3.26 -1.93
C ASP A 413 41.09 -3.14 -3.13
N ASN A 414 40.15 -2.19 -3.10
CA ASN A 414 39.28 -1.93 -4.23
C ASN A 414 40.04 -1.18 -5.34
N ASP A 415 40.68 -1.94 -6.24
CA ASP A 415 41.50 -1.42 -7.34
C ASP A 415 40.70 -0.69 -8.44
N LYS A 416 39.37 -0.77 -8.40
CA LYS A 416 38.48 0.03 -9.26
C LYS A 416 38.37 1.46 -8.75
N MET A 417 38.56 1.68 -7.45
CA MET A 417 38.45 3.00 -6.85
C MET A 417 39.68 3.87 -7.15
N LYS A 418 39.43 5.13 -7.50
CA LYS A 418 40.46 6.13 -7.80
C LYS A 418 40.21 7.39 -6.98
N PHE A 419 41.20 7.77 -6.19
CA PHE A 419 41.15 8.90 -5.25
C PHE A 419 41.76 10.16 -5.85
N ASN A 420 41.03 11.27 -5.78
CA ASN A 420 41.51 12.61 -6.07
C ASN A 420 41.93 13.32 -4.78
N LEU A 421 43.19 13.10 -4.41
CA LEU A 421 43.82 13.73 -3.25
C LEU A 421 44.55 15.03 -3.64
N LYS A 422 45.29 15.64 -2.70
CA LYS A 422 46.07 16.87 -2.95
C LYS A 422 47.05 16.64 -4.12
N GLY A 423 46.94 17.44 -5.17
CA GLY A 423 47.73 17.30 -6.42
C GLY A 423 46.91 16.94 -7.66
N GLY A 424 45.59 16.75 -7.56
CA GLY A 424 44.66 16.65 -8.69
C GLY A 424 44.73 15.36 -9.52
N LYS A 425 45.82 14.60 -9.43
CA LYS A 425 45.99 13.31 -10.09
C LYS A 425 45.20 12.23 -9.34
N LYS A 426 44.35 11.51 -10.09
CA LYS A 426 43.62 10.33 -9.60
C LYS A 426 44.62 9.18 -9.35
N ARG A 427 44.56 8.56 -8.16
CA ARG A 427 45.45 7.46 -7.75
C ARG A 427 44.64 6.26 -7.24
N LYS A 428 45.06 5.04 -7.58
CA LYS A 428 44.54 3.78 -7.02
C LYS A 428 45.17 3.46 -5.65
N CYS A 429 44.63 2.49 -4.91
CA CYS A 429 45.18 2.05 -3.63
C CYS A 429 46.68 1.69 -3.71
N SER A 430 47.10 0.93 -4.72
CA SER A 430 48.51 0.61 -4.99
C SER A 430 49.45 1.81 -5.23
N GLN A 431 48.91 3.01 -5.46
CA GLN A 431 49.65 4.25 -5.70
C GLN A 431 49.59 5.24 -4.52
N LEU A 432 48.90 4.85 -3.44
CA LEU A 432 48.73 5.65 -2.24
C LEU A 432 49.73 5.20 -1.16
N LYS A 433 50.07 6.12 -0.27
CA LYS A 433 50.88 5.83 0.92
C LYS A 433 49.97 5.56 2.11
N LYS A 434 50.41 4.75 3.07
CA LYS A 434 49.67 4.50 4.33
C LYS A 434 49.30 5.77 5.10
N SER A 435 50.12 6.82 5.02
CA SER A 435 49.82 8.15 5.59
C SER A 435 48.64 8.87 4.93
N GLU A 436 48.14 8.36 3.80
CA GLU A 436 47.00 8.90 3.07
C GLU A 436 45.67 8.20 3.42
N CYS A 437 45.70 7.15 4.25
CA CYS A 437 44.51 6.39 4.65
C CYS A 437 43.44 7.23 5.36
N SER A 438 43.83 8.31 6.05
CA SER A 438 42.92 9.25 6.70
C SER A 438 42.47 10.41 5.80
N LYS A 439 42.81 10.38 4.51
CA LYS A 439 42.47 11.44 3.55
C LYS A 439 41.15 11.14 2.85
N TRP A 440 40.44 12.22 2.56
CA TRP A 440 39.15 12.20 1.88
C TRP A 440 39.35 12.58 0.41
N ASP A 441 38.64 11.87 -0.49
CA ASP A 441 38.54 12.25 -1.89
C ASP A 441 37.84 13.61 -2.01
N LYS A 442 38.49 14.60 -2.62
CA LYS A 442 37.97 15.97 -2.68
C LYS A 442 36.73 16.14 -3.56
N LYS A 443 36.48 15.21 -4.48
CA LYS A 443 35.39 15.28 -5.45
C LYS A 443 34.23 14.37 -5.01
N LYS A 444 34.55 13.13 -4.67
CA LYS A 444 33.58 12.09 -4.33
C LYS A 444 33.23 12.07 -2.85
N GLY A 445 34.12 12.52 -1.97
CA GLY A 445 33.89 12.50 -0.52
C GLY A 445 34.12 11.15 0.15
N TYR A 446 34.76 10.21 -0.55
CA TYR A 446 35.13 8.89 -0.04
C TYR A 446 36.35 8.95 0.88
N LEU A 447 36.37 8.12 1.93
CA LEU A 447 37.54 7.99 2.79
C LEU A 447 38.43 6.84 2.30
N VAL A 448 39.74 7.09 2.14
CA VAL A 448 40.68 6.09 1.59
C VAL A 448 40.67 4.77 2.35
N SER A 449 40.65 4.81 3.69
CA SER A 449 40.69 3.59 4.53
C SER A 449 39.46 2.68 4.42
N ASN A 450 38.38 3.15 3.80
CA ASN A 450 37.19 2.34 3.55
C ASN A 450 37.29 1.44 2.33
N TYR A 451 38.17 1.79 1.39
CA TYR A 451 38.29 1.10 0.10
C TYR A 451 39.68 0.50 -0.13
N CYS A 452 40.72 1.03 0.54
CA CYS A 452 42.08 0.51 0.48
C CYS A 452 42.40 -0.27 1.76
N LEU A 453 41.68 -1.38 1.96
CA LEU A 453 41.68 -2.15 3.21
C LEU A 453 43.05 -2.73 3.57
N LYS A 454 43.76 -3.28 2.58
CA LYS A 454 45.08 -3.88 2.73
C LYS A 454 46.15 -2.82 2.90
N LEU A 455 46.11 -1.75 2.10
CA LEU A 455 47.04 -0.62 2.26
C LEU A 455 46.94 0.02 3.66
N CYS A 456 45.73 0.10 4.19
CA CYS A 456 45.42 0.81 5.43
C CYS A 456 45.36 -0.09 6.67
N ASP A 457 45.63 -1.38 6.53
CA ASP A 457 45.51 -2.40 7.59
C ASP A 457 44.13 -2.38 8.31
N THR A 458 43.05 -2.11 7.57
CA THR A 458 41.68 -2.05 8.13
C THR A 458 40.87 -3.33 7.90
N CYS A 459 41.48 -4.37 7.33
CA CYS A 459 40.85 -5.67 7.06
C CYS A 459 40.22 -6.32 8.30
N SER A 460 40.89 -6.22 9.44
CA SER A 460 40.46 -6.84 10.70
C SER A 460 40.10 -5.82 11.76
N ASP A 461 39.94 -4.54 11.40
CA ASP A 461 39.62 -3.50 12.38
C ASP A 461 38.13 -3.58 12.77
N PRO A 462 37.78 -3.99 14.01
CA PRO A 462 36.39 -4.05 14.46
C PRO A 462 35.75 -2.65 14.55
N LYS A 463 36.54 -1.58 14.46
CA LYS A 463 36.06 -0.19 14.41
C LYS A 463 35.79 0.29 12.99
N LYS A 464 36.07 -0.51 11.95
CA LYS A 464 35.76 -0.17 10.56
C LYS A 464 34.28 0.22 10.39
N CYS A 465 33.38 -0.43 11.11
CA CYS A 465 31.94 -0.18 11.00
C CYS A 465 31.38 0.80 12.04
N LYS A 466 32.24 1.46 12.80
CA LYS A 466 31.81 2.47 13.78
C LYS A 466 31.81 3.85 13.16
N ASP A 467 30.83 4.65 13.56
CA ASP A 467 30.76 6.07 13.23
C ASP A 467 32.03 6.79 13.65
N PHE A 468 32.46 7.76 12.84
CA PHE A 468 33.51 8.66 13.25
C PHE A 468 32.99 9.58 14.37
N GLY A 469 33.71 9.63 15.49
CA GLY A 469 33.37 10.48 16.64
C GLY A 469 33.48 12.00 16.42
N GLY A 470 33.69 12.47 15.18
CA GLY A 470 33.74 13.90 14.86
C GLY A 470 32.36 14.49 14.56
N LYS A 471 32.32 15.74 14.12
CA LYS A 471 31.08 16.42 13.70
C LYS A 471 31.06 16.59 12.18
N LEU A 472 29.90 16.38 11.58
CA LEU A 472 29.55 16.86 10.24
C LEU A 472 29.26 18.36 10.32
N ILE A 473 29.47 19.08 9.22
CA ILE A 473 29.16 20.50 9.14
C ILE A 473 28.23 20.67 7.96
N GLU A 474 26.99 21.06 8.22
CA GLU A 474 26.03 21.32 7.16
C GLU A 474 26.51 22.47 6.26
N LYS A 475 26.25 22.35 4.96
CA LYS A 475 26.83 23.23 3.96
C LYS A 475 26.29 24.65 4.06
N GLU A 476 24.99 24.79 4.35
CA GLU A 476 24.25 26.04 4.28
C GLU A 476 24.27 26.78 5.62
N THR A 477 23.74 26.13 6.66
CA THR A 477 23.62 26.67 8.03
C THR A 477 24.97 26.77 8.74
N LYS A 478 25.93 25.92 8.38
CA LYS A 478 27.20 25.67 9.09
C LYS A 478 27.02 25.00 10.46
N ASP A 479 25.85 24.45 10.72
CA ASP A 479 25.56 23.72 11.95
C ASP A 479 26.35 22.42 12.02
N LYS A 480 26.56 21.95 13.25
CA LYS A 480 27.48 20.83 13.54
C LYS A 480 26.71 19.65 14.12
N PHE A 481 26.58 18.59 13.33
CA PHE A 481 25.82 17.40 13.70
C PHE A 481 26.75 16.23 14.05
N LYS A 482 26.31 15.35 14.96
CA LYS A 482 26.89 14.00 15.11
C LYS A 482 26.04 13.02 14.30
N CYS A 483 26.57 11.81 14.07
CA CYS A 483 25.84 10.77 13.34
C CYS A 483 24.50 10.36 13.97
N LYS A 484 24.33 10.54 15.28
CA LYS A 484 23.06 10.28 15.97
C LYS A 484 22.02 11.40 15.85
N ASP A 485 22.42 12.56 15.30
CA ASP A 485 21.59 13.75 15.16
C ASP A 485 21.16 13.96 13.69
N ILE A 486 21.38 12.95 12.83
CA ILE A 486 21.03 12.96 11.41
C ILE A 486 20.23 11.70 11.09
N ASP A 487 19.34 11.80 10.12
CA ASP A 487 18.52 10.68 9.64
C ASP A 487 19.19 9.95 8.47
N GLU A 488 18.75 8.71 8.20
CA GLU A 488 19.30 7.84 7.14
C GLU A 488 19.19 8.47 5.73
N GLU A 489 18.24 9.37 5.51
CA GLU A 489 18.07 10.08 4.23
C GLU A 489 19.28 10.96 3.87
N PHE A 490 20.03 11.45 4.85
CA PHE A 490 21.20 12.31 4.64
C PHE A 490 22.46 11.50 4.28
N CYS A 491 22.40 10.18 4.19
CA CYS A 491 23.58 9.33 3.98
C CYS A 491 24.32 9.61 2.66
N GLU A 492 23.61 10.04 1.62
CA GLU A 492 24.20 10.41 0.32
C GLU A 492 24.68 11.86 0.24
N ASP A 493 24.43 12.66 1.27
CA ASP A 493 24.81 14.06 1.28
C ASP A 493 26.29 14.26 1.54
N LYS A 494 26.75 15.47 1.18
CA LYS A 494 28.10 15.93 1.44
C LYS A 494 28.09 17.09 2.42
N ASP A 495 28.89 16.94 3.46
CA ASP A 495 29.14 18.02 4.39
C ASP A 495 29.91 19.19 3.73
N LYS A 496 30.05 20.30 4.44
CA LYS A 496 30.81 21.48 3.99
C LYS A 496 32.26 21.18 3.61
N LYS A 497 32.86 20.12 4.18
CA LYS A 497 34.22 19.64 3.85
C LYS A 497 34.22 18.67 2.68
N LYS A 498 33.08 18.48 2.01
CA LYS A 498 32.84 17.54 0.89
C LYS A 498 33.04 16.08 1.29
N ARG A 499 32.86 15.74 2.56
CA ARG A 499 32.85 14.36 3.07
C ARG A 499 31.47 13.80 2.87
N LEU A 500 31.37 12.60 2.31
CA LEU A 500 30.11 11.90 2.15
C LEU A 500 29.63 11.42 3.53
N VAL A 501 28.35 11.61 3.86
CA VAL A 501 27.82 11.31 5.18
C VAL A 501 27.91 9.81 5.49
N ARG A 502 27.57 8.91 4.57
CA ARG A 502 27.67 7.45 4.76
C ARG A 502 29.08 6.94 5.09
N GLU A 503 30.11 7.62 4.59
CA GLU A 503 31.51 7.29 4.90
C GLU A 503 31.90 7.68 6.34
N PHE A 504 31.21 8.70 6.85
CA PHE A 504 31.43 9.28 8.17
C PHE A 504 30.56 8.61 9.25
N CYS A 505 29.30 8.34 8.93
CA CYS A 505 28.25 7.77 9.79
C CYS A 505 27.91 6.34 9.35
N ARG A 506 28.92 5.48 9.42
CA ARG A 506 28.92 4.13 8.85
C ARG A 506 27.89 3.21 9.50
N GLY A 507 27.64 3.38 10.80
CA GLY A 507 26.68 2.59 11.55
C GLY A 507 25.24 3.01 11.27
N LEU A 508 24.99 4.31 11.11
CA LEU A 508 23.67 4.81 10.69
C LEU A 508 23.35 4.40 9.24
N CYS A 509 24.31 4.57 8.34
CA CYS A 509 24.11 4.40 6.90
C CYS A 509 24.39 2.98 6.39
N ASN A 510 24.46 1.98 7.28
CA ASN A 510 24.74 0.57 6.95
C ASN A 510 25.92 0.34 5.99
N PHE A 511 26.95 1.18 6.04
CA PHE A 511 28.07 1.17 5.09
C PHE A 511 28.83 -0.18 5.05
N CYS A 512 28.73 -0.98 6.11
CA CYS A 512 29.44 -2.25 6.23
C CYS A 512 28.65 -3.48 5.78
N GLU A 513 27.41 -3.31 5.36
CA GLU A 513 26.59 -4.42 4.84
C GLU A 513 26.70 -4.56 3.30
N GLU A 514 27.35 -3.59 2.64
CA GLU A 514 27.74 -3.58 1.21
C GLU A 514 29.19 -4.06 1.01
#